data_AF-A0AAW6NH92-F1
#
_entry.id   AF-A0AAW6NH92-F1
#
_cell.length_a   1.000
_cell.length_b   1.000
_cell.length_c   1.000
_cell.angle_alpha   90.00
_cell.angle_beta   90.00
_cell.angle_gamma   90.00
#
_symmetry.space_group_name_H-M   'P 1'
#
loop_
_entity.id
_entity.type
_entity.pdbx_description
1 polymer ?
#
loop_
_entity_poly.entity_id
_entity_poly.type
_entity_poly.pdbx_seq_one_letter_code
_entity_poly.pdbx_strand_id
1 'polypeptide(L)'
;EGLAVAGPVYAATGSKRTAVFWAGISGMAEILGGVLAWLILGSLVSPVVMAAIMAAVAGIMVALSVDELMPLAKEIDPNNNPSYGVLCGMSVLGMSLVLLQTAGIG
;
A
#
# COMPACT_ATOMS: atom_id res chain seq x y z
N GLU A 1 1.00 2.62 -4.04
CA GLU A 1 -0.04 3.59 -3.58
C GLU A 1 0.08 4.97 -4.22
N GLY A 2 1.22 5.66 -4.13
CA GLY A 2 1.36 6.99 -4.75
C GLY A 2 1.01 7.05 -6.24
N LEU A 3 1.39 6.04 -7.04
CA LEU A 3 0.99 5.94 -8.45
C LEU A 3 -0.51 5.66 -8.66
N ALA A 4 -1.14 4.91 -7.74
CA ALA A 4 -2.57 4.62 -7.78
C ALA A 4 -3.41 5.87 -7.48
N VAL A 5 -2.89 6.81 -6.70
CA VAL A 5 -3.51 8.14 -6.47
C VAL A 5 -3.16 9.12 -7.60
N ALA A 6 -1.89 9.16 -8.02
CA ALA A 6 -1.42 10.11 -9.04
C ALA A 6 -2.03 9.84 -10.42
N GLY A 7 -2.25 8.57 -10.80
CA GLY A 7 -2.82 8.17 -12.08
C GLY A 7 -4.18 8.81 -12.38
N PRO A 8 -5.23 8.56 -11.57
CA PRO A 8 -6.54 9.15 -11.77
C PRO A 8 -6.54 10.68 -11.62
N VAL A 9 -5.77 11.23 -10.67
CA VAL A 9 -5.65 12.69 -10.51
C VAL A 9 -5.04 13.33 -11.76
N TYR A 10 -4.02 12.71 -12.36
CA TYR A 10 -3.45 13.17 -13.61
C TYR A 10 -4.43 13.03 -14.77
N ALA A 11 -5.12 11.90 -14.88
CA ALA A 11 -6.14 11.68 -15.91
C ALA A 11 -7.27 12.73 -15.86
N ALA A 12 -7.66 13.16 -14.66
CA ALA A 12 -8.70 14.16 -14.47
C ALA A 12 -8.22 15.62 -14.63
N THR A 13 -6.97 15.93 -14.24
CA THR A 13 -6.48 17.33 -14.15
C THR A 13 -5.47 17.72 -15.24
N GLY A 14 -4.84 16.76 -15.92
CA GLY A 14 -3.77 16.99 -16.90
C GLY A 14 -2.45 17.53 -16.33
N SER A 15 -2.37 17.80 -15.02
CA SER A 15 -1.22 18.44 -14.37
C SER A 15 -0.39 17.44 -13.56
N LYS A 16 0.86 17.23 -13.97
CA LYS A 16 1.82 16.36 -13.25
C LYS A 16 2.11 16.87 -11.84
N ARG A 17 2.20 18.21 -11.67
CA ARG A 17 2.46 18.83 -10.36
C ARG A 17 1.31 18.56 -9.39
N THR A 18 0.08 18.67 -9.87
CA THR A 18 -1.12 18.42 -9.07
C THR A 18 -1.21 16.94 -8.67
N ALA A 19 -0.96 16.02 -9.61
CA ALA A 19 -0.94 14.59 -9.33
C ALA A 19 0.10 14.19 -8.28
N VAL A 20 1.33 14.72 -8.38
CA VAL A 20 2.39 14.45 -7.39
C VAL A 20 2.06 15.08 -6.04
N PHE A 21 1.52 16.29 -6.03
CA PHE A 21 1.13 16.97 -4.78
C PHE A 21 0.06 16.18 -4.01
N TRP A 22 -1.00 15.74 -4.70
CA TRP A 22 -2.07 14.94 -4.08
C TRP A 22 -1.59 13.56 -3.64
N ALA A 23 -0.74 12.90 -4.43
CA ALA A 23 -0.12 11.64 -4.02
C ALA A 23 0.76 11.81 -2.77
N GLY A 24 1.51 12.92 -2.67
CA GLY A 24 2.31 13.26 -1.50
C GLY A 24 1.46 13.51 -0.24
N ILE A 25 0.36 14.26 -0.37
CA ILE A 25 -0.59 14.46 0.73
C ILE A 25 -1.19 13.13 1.20
N SER A 26 -1.57 12.26 0.26
CA SER A 26 -2.09 10.93 0.59
C SER A 26 -1.06 10.09 1.37
N GLY A 27 0.21 10.11 0.97
CA GLY A 27 1.26 9.40 1.72
C GLY A 27 1.49 9.97 3.11
N MET A 28 1.32 11.28 3.30
CA MET A 28 1.41 11.90 4.62
C MET A 28 0.28 11.47 5.56
N ALA A 29 -0.87 11.07 5.00
CA ALA A 29 -1.99 10.55 5.78
C ALA A 29 -1.66 9.21 6.48
N GLU A 30 -0.84 8.34 5.88
CA GLU A 30 -0.38 7.11 6.54
C GLU A 30 0.47 7.40 7.77
N ILE A 31 1.42 8.35 7.66
CA ILE A 31 2.27 8.75 8.78
C ILE A 31 1.41 9.31 9.92
N LEU A 32 0.47 10.20 9.59
CA LEU A 32 -0.45 10.77 10.57
C LEU A 32 -1.35 9.69 11.21
N GLY A 33 -1.83 8.73 10.42
CA GLY A 33 -2.60 7.59 10.90
C GLY A 33 -1.81 6.72 11.87
N GLY A 34 -0.54 6.45 11.57
CA GLY A 34 0.37 5.72 12.46
C GLY A 34 0.63 6.45 13.78
N VAL A 35 0.86 7.77 13.72
CA VAL A 35 1.03 8.60 14.92
C VAL A 35 -0.24 8.63 15.76
N LEU A 36 -1.41 8.79 15.15
CA LEU A 36 -2.71 8.75 15.83
C LEU A 36 -2.96 7.39 16.48
N ALA A 37 -2.70 6.30 15.76
CA ALA A 37 -2.82 4.94 16.29
C ALA A 37 -1.89 4.73 17.49
N TRP A 38 -0.64 5.20 17.42
CA TRP A 38 0.28 5.14 18.54
C TRP A 38 -0.17 5.97 19.75
N LEU A 39 -0.71 7.17 19.54
CA LEU A 39 -1.22 8.00 20.64
C LEU A 39 -2.42 7.36 21.36
N ILE A 40 -3.28 6.65 20.63
CA ILE A 40 -4.50 6.04 21.19
C ILE A 40 -4.20 4.66 21.79
N LEU A 41 -3.45 3.83 21.08
CA LEU A 41 -3.25 2.41 21.42
C LEU A 41 -1.89 2.13 22.06
N GLY A 42 -0.95 3.08 22.07
CA GLY A 42 0.44 2.85 22.49
C GLY A 42 0.60 2.24 23.87
N SER A 43 -0.25 2.63 24.84
CA SER A 43 -0.26 2.06 26.19
C SER A 43 -0.90 0.68 26.30
N LEU A 44 -1.67 0.27 25.29
CA LEU A 44 -2.37 -1.02 25.18
C LEU A 44 -1.63 -2.00 24.25
N VAL A 45 -0.50 -1.60 23.66
CA VAL A 45 0.29 -2.45 22.76
C VAL A 45 0.88 -3.62 23.54
N SER A 46 0.37 -4.81 23.25
CA SER A 46 0.96 -6.08 23.62
C SER A 46 1.25 -6.88 22.34
N PRO A 47 2.08 -7.94 22.38
CA PRO A 47 2.35 -8.78 21.20
C PRO A 47 1.07 -9.31 20.53
N VAL A 48 0.06 -9.66 21.35
CA VAL A 48 -1.23 -10.15 20.85
C VAL A 48 -2.03 -9.06 20.16
N VAL A 49 -2.09 -7.85 20.74
CA VAL A 49 -2.79 -6.70 20.15
C VAL A 49 -2.12 -6.27 18.84
N MET A 50 -0.78 -6.25 18.81
CA MET A 50 -0.03 -5.95 17.60
C MET A 50 -0.30 -6.99 16.50
N ALA A 51 -0.26 -8.28 16.83
CA ALA A 51 -0.58 -9.35 15.88
C ALA A 51 -2.01 -9.23 15.34
N ALA A 52 -2.98 -8.89 16.21
CA ALA A 52 -4.37 -8.66 15.80
C ALA A 52 -4.54 -7.47 14.86
N ILE A 53 -3.89 -6.34 15.16
CA ILE A 53 -3.91 -5.14 14.30
C ILE A 53 -3.25 -5.46 12.95
N MET A 54 -2.08 -6.08 12.95
CA MET A 54 -1.37 -6.46 11.72
C MET A 54 -2.18 -7.43 10.88
N ALA A 55 -2.86 -8.41 11.50
CA ALA A 55 -3.74 -9.33 10.80
C ALA A 55 -4.97 -8.61 10.19
N ALA A 56 -5.57 -7.68 10.92
CA ALA A 56 -6.69 -6.88 10.42
C ALA A 56 -6.28 -6.00 9.23
N VAL A 57 -5.16 -5.28 9.34
CA VAL A 57 -4.62 -4.42 8.27
C VAL A 57 -4.25 -5.26 7.05
N ALA A 58 -3.59 -6.40 7.24
CA ALA A 58 -3.25 -7.33 6.15
C ALA A 58 -4.52 -7.82 5.42
N GLY A 59 -5.58 -8.17 6.17
CA GLY A 59 -6.86 -8.59 5.59
C GLY A 59 -7.50 -7.49 4.74
N ILE A 60 -7.54 -6.26 5.25
CA ILE A 60 -8.10 -5.10 4.51
C ILE A 60 -7.31 -4.86 3.23
N MET A 61 -5.98 -4.84 3.30
CA MET A 61 -5.13 -4.59 2.12
C MET A 61 -5.26 -5.68 1.05
N VAL A 62 -5.44 -6.95 1.46
CA VAL A 62 -5.69 -8.06 0.53
C VAL A 62 -7.05 -7.89 -0.15
N ALA A 63 -8.10 -7.58 0.61
CA ALA A 63 -9.43 -7.34 0.06
C ALA A 63 -9.42 -6.16 -0.94
N LEU A 64 -8.85 -5.01 -0.57
CA LEU A 64 -8.71 -3.86 -1.48
C LEU A 64 -7.90 -4.22 -2.74
N SER A 65 -6.83 -5.00 -2.60
CA SER A 65 -6.00 -5.38 -3.74
C SER A 65 -6.73 -6.31 -4.72
N VAL A 66 -7.50 -7.26 -4.20
CA VAL A 66 -8.19 -8.28 -5.00
C VAL A 66 -9.52 -7.76 -5.55
N ASP A 67 -10.29 -7.03 -4.74
CA ASP A 67 -11.65 -6.64 -5.08
C ASP A 67 -11.72 -5.29 -5.80
N GLU A 68 -10.76 -4.38 -5.55
CA GLU A 68 -10.77 -3.05 -6.15
C GLU A 68 -9.62 -2.87 -7.16
N LEU A 69 -8.38 -3.11 -6.75
CA LEU A 69 -7.21 -2.79 -7.59
C LEU A 69 -7.07 -3.75 -8.79
N MET A 70 -7.28 -5.05 -8.60
CA MET A 70 -7.14 -6.04 -9.67
C MET A 70 -8.21 -5.86 -10.77
N PRO A 71 -9.51 -5.65 -10.45
CA PRO A 71 -10.52 -5.33 -11.45
C PRO A 71 -10.23 -4.01 -12.16
N LEU A 72 -9.86 -2.96 -11.42
CA LEU A 72 -9.52 -1.67 -12.01
C LEU A 72 -8.36 -1.79 -13.01
N ALA A 73 -7.32 -2.56 -12.68
CA ALA A 73 -6.21 -2.81 -13.59
C ALA A 73 -6.66 -3.53 -14.87
N LYS A 74 -7.63 -4.45 -14.77
CA LYS A 74 -8.20 -5.16 -15.91
C LYS A 74 -9.10 -4.27 -16.78
N GLU A 75 -9.81 -3.32 -16.19
CA GLU A 75 -10.61 -2.33 -16.93
C GLU A 75 -9.73 -1.36 -17.73
N ILE A 76 -8.58 -0.95 -17.16
CA ILE A 76 -7.62 -0.06 -17.82
C ILE A 76 -6.90 -0.77 -18.99
N ASP A 77 -6.49 -2.03 -18.82
CA ASP A 77 -5.87 -2.84 -19.87
C ASP A 77 -6.50 -4.25 -19.96
N PRO A 78 -7.57 -4.42 -20.77
CA PRO A 78 -8.29 -5.69 -20.88
C PRO A 78 -7.47 -6.82 -21.50
N ASN A 79 -6.41 -6.50 -22.26
CA ASN A 79 -5.62 -7.50 -22.97
C ASN A 79 -4.53 -8.10 -22.08
N ASN A 80 -4.12 -7.39 -21.03
CA ASN A 80 -3.11 -7.84 -20.11
C ASN A 80 -3.73 -8.51 -18.87
N ASN A 81 -2.98 -9.42 -18.24
CA ASN A 81 -3.40 -10.06 -17.00
C ASN A 81 -2.72 -9.36 -15.80
N PRO A 82 -3.48 -8.67 -14.93
CA PRO A 82 -2.91 -7.94 -13.79
C PRO A 82 -2.17 -8.84 -12.80
N SER A 83 -2.43 -10.16 -12.82
CA SER A 83 -1.74 -11.15 -11.98
C SER A 83 -0.21 -11.17 -12.18
N TYR A 84 0.30 -10.82 -13.37
CA TYR A 84 1.76 -10.71 -13.58
C TYR A 84 2.38 -9.58 -12.73
N GLY A 85 1.68 -8.45 -12.62
CA GLY A 85 2.09 -7.34 -11.76
C GLY A 85 2.08 -7.73 -10.29
N VAL A 86 1.05 -8.46 -9.86
CA VAL A 86 0.95 -9.00 -8.48
C VAL A 86 2.11 -9.95 -8.19
N LEU A 87 2.39 -10.92 -9.06
CA LEU A 87 3.48 -11.87 -8.88
C LEU A 87 4.85 -11.18 -8.83
N CYS A 88 5.08 -10.20 -9.70
CA CYS A 88 6.27 -9.37 -9.70
C CYS A 88 6.43 -8.61 -8.37
N GLY A 89 5.36 -7.95 -7.92
CA GLY A 89 5.35 -7.23 -6.64
C GLY A 89 5.64 -8.14 -5.44
N MET A 90 5.00 -9.31 -5.37
CA MET A 90 5.28 -10.31 -4.33
C MET A 90 6.73 -10.78 -4.34
N SER A 91 7.30 -10.97 -5.53
CA SER A 91 8.70 -11.38 -5.69
C SER A 91 9.68 -10.30 -5.20
N VAL A 92 9.43 -9.04 -5.54
CA VAL A 92 10.25 -7.90 -5.09
C VAL A 92 10.17 -7.72 -3.57
N LEU A 93 8.97 -7.83 -3.00
CA LEU A 93 8.78 -7.77 -1.55
C LEU A 93 9.53 -8.91 -0.84
N GLY A 94 9.38 -10.15 -1.32
CA GLY A 94 10.09 -11.31 -0.77
C GLY A 94 11.61 -11.14 -0.84
N MET A 95 12.15 -10.72 -1.98
CA MET A 95 13.59 -10.44 -2.12
C MET A 95 14.06 -9.31 -1.19
N SER A 96 13.26 -8.26 -1.01
CA SER A 96 13.59 -7.15 -0.11
C SER A 96 13.70 -7.61 1.34
N LEU A 97 12.79 -8.47 1.79
CA LEU A 97 12.84 -9.05 3.14
C LEU A 97 14.07 -9.93 3.35
N VAL A 98 14.41 -10.78 2.37
CA VAL A 98 15.62 -11.61 2.43
C VAL A 98 16.86 -10.73 2.52
N LEU A 99 16.95 -9.66 1.70
CA LEU A 99 18.07 -8.73 1.74
C LEU A 99 18.20 -8.05 3.11
N LEU A 100 17.09 -7.55 3.68
CA LEU A 100 17.08 -6.93 5.01
C LEU A 100 17.53 -7.90 6.10
N GLN A 101 17.08 -9.16 6.04
CA GLN A 101 17.46 -10.19 6.99
C GLN A 101 18.95 -10.55 6.86
N THR A 102 19.47 -10.68 5.64
CA THR A 102 20.91 -10.95 5.42
C THR A 102 21.81 -9.80 5.80
N ALA A 103 21.32 -8.55 5.74
CA ALA A 103 22.03 -7.36 6.18
C ALA A 103 22.05 -7.18 7.73
N GLY A 104 21.36 -8.05 8.48
CA GLY A 104 21.31 -8.01 9.95
C GLY A 104 20.40 -6.90 10.51
N ILE A 105 19.45 -6.40 9.73
CA ILE A 105 18.53 -5.31 10.11
C ILE A 105 17.13 -5.88 10.47
N GLY A 106 16.96 -7.20 10.45
CA GLY A 106 15.69 -7.90 10.70
C GLY A 106 15.66 -8.64 12.02
#